data_AF-A0A974NTG0-F1
#
_entry.id   AF-A0A974NTG0-F1
#
_cell.length_a   1.000
_cell.length_b   1.000
_cell.length_c   1.000
_cell.angle_alpha   90.00
_cell.angle_beta   90.00
_cell.angle_gamma   90.00
#
_symmetry.space_group_name_H-M   'P 1'
#
loop_
_entity.id
_entity.type
_entity.pdbx_description
1 polymer ?
#
loop_
_entity_poly.entity_id
_entity_poly.type
_entity_poly.pdbx_seq_one_letter_code
_entity_poly.pdbx_strand_id
1 'polypeptide(L)' 'MLEQELSYYRHRAETEVELAAHATHPKVVAAHYHLANAYLERMSAAEAQQQTDHG' A
#
# COMPACT_ATOMS: atom_id res chain seq x y z
N MET A 1 10.98 6.42 12.32
CA MET A 1 11.19 5.99 10.91
C MET A 1 10.06 5.08 10.46
N LEU A 2 9.76 3.97 11.17
CA LEU A 2 8.64 3.07 10.81
C LEU A 2 7.30 3.80 10.61
N GLU A 3 6.88 4.63 11.56
CA GLU A 3 5.57 5.31 11.47
C GLU A 3 5.45 6.17 10.20
N GLN A 4 6.54 6.83 9.79
CA GLN A 4 6.60 7.59 8.54
C GLN A 4 6.51 6.67 7.31
N GLU A 5 7.15 5.50 7.37
CA GLU A 5 7.09 4.49 6.31
C GLU A 5 5.69 3.87 6.17
N LEU A 6 5.03 3.54 7.29
CA LEU A 6 3.65 3.06 7.30
C LEU A 6 2.68 4.13 6.79
N SER A 7 2.88 5.39 7.18
CA SER A 7 2.09 6.50 6.66
C SER A 7 2.29 6.69 5.16
N TYR A 8 3.52 6.54 4.67
CA TYR A 8 3.82 6.64 3.23
C TYR A 8 3.10 5.54 2.44
N TYR A 9 3.25 4.28 2.82
CA TYR A 9 2.61 3.17 2.11
C TYR A 9 1.09 3.23 2.21
N ARG A 10 0.51 3.66 3.34
CA ARG A 10 -0.93 3.87 3.49
C ARG A 10 -1.44 4.91 2.50
N HIS A 11 -0.83 6.10 2.49
CA HIS A 11 -1.25 7.18 1.60
C HIS A 11 -1.14 6.80 0.13
N ARG A 12 -0.08 6.05 -0.24
CA ARG A 12 0.07 5.53 -1.60
C ARG A 12 -1.00 4.50 -1.94
N ALA A 13 -1.32 3.56 -1.04
CA ALA A 13 -2.38 2.58 -1.26
C ALA A 13 -3.75 3.25 -1.48
N GLU A 14 -4.10 4.23 -0.64
CA GLU A 14 -5.33 5.02 -0.75
C GLU A 14 -5.40 5.77 -2.09
N THR A 15 -4.30 6.40 -2.50
CA THR A 15 -4.22 7.11 -3.79
C THR A 15 -4.47 6.18 -4.97
N GLU A 16 -3.87 4.98 -4.97
CA GLU A 16 -4.09 4.03 -6.06
C GLU A 16 -5.54 3.52 -6.10
N VAL A 17 -6.20 3.35 -4.94
CA VAL A 17 -7.63 3.01 -4.89
C VAL A 17 -8.50 4.13 -5.46
N GLU A 18 -8.20 5.38 -5.13
CA GLU A 18 -8.88 6.54 -5.73
C GLU A 18 -8.68 6.59 -7.25
N LEU A 19 -7.45 6.39 -7.73
CA LEU A 19 -7.16 6.34 -9.17
C LEU A 19 -7.89 5.19 -9.88
N ALA A 20 -7.98 4.02 -9.24
CA ALA A 20 -8.76 2.89 -9.74
C ALA A 20 -10.24 3.24 -9.93
N ALA A 21 -10.83 3.98 -8.97
CA ALA A 21 -12.23 4.40 -9.05
C ALA A 21 -12.50 5.40 -10.18
N HIS A 22 -11.50 6.20 -10.57
CA HIS A 22 -11.60 7.17 -11.67
C HIS A 22 -11.17 6.61 -13.03
N ALA A 23 -10.51 5.44 -13.07
CA ALA A 23 -10.05 4.83 -14.30
C ALA A 23 -11.20 4.16 -15.07
N THR A 24 -11.26 4.40 -16.38
CA THR A 24 -12.31 3.84 -17.27
C THR A 24 -11.87 2.56 -17.96
N HIS A 25 -10.56 2.33 -18.09
CA HIS A 25 -10.03 1.17 -18.78
C HIS A 25 -9.79 0.01 -17.80
N PRO A 26 -10.40 -1.19 -17.99
CA PRO A 26 -10.32 -2.29 -17.02
C PRO A 26 -8.89 -2.72 -16.65
N LYS A 27 -7.96 -2.72 -17.61
CA LYS A 27 -6.55 -3.03 -17.32
C LYS A 27 -5.86 -1.99 -16.44
N VAL A 28 -6.28 -0.72 -16.52
CA VAL A 28 -5.72 0.36 -15.70
C VAL A 28 -6.28 0.28 -14.29
N VAL A 29 -7.58 0.03 -14.15
CA VAL A 29 -8.23 -0.28 -12.86
C VAL A 29 -7.49 -1.43 -12.15
N ALA A 30 -7.26 -2.54 -12.86
CA ALA A 30 -6.53 -3.68 -12.31
C ALA A 30 -5.10 -3.33 -11.89
N ALA A 31 -4.37 -2.53 -12.70
CA ALA A 31 -3.03 -2.10 -12.38
C ALA A 31 -2.97 -1.27 -11.09
N HIS A 32 -3.91 -0.33 -10.90
CA HIS A 32 -4.02 0.45 -9.67
C HIS A 32 -4.30 -0.42 -8.45
N TYR A 33 -5.23 -1.39 -8.55
CA TYR A 33 -5.47 -2.32 -7.45
C TYR A 33 -4.25 -3.20 -7.13
N HIS A 34 -3.48 -3.63 -8.13
CA HIS A 34 -2.23 -4.35 -7.90
C HIS A 34 -1.21 -3.50 -7.14
N LEU A 35 -1.07 -2.22 -7.50
CA LEU A 35 -0.19 -1.29 -6.78
C LEU A 35 -0.66 -1.04 -5.35
N ALA A 36 -1.96 -0.82 -5.14
CA ALA A 36 -2.53 -0.64 -3.80
C ALA A 36 -2.22 -1.84 -2.90
N ASN A 37 -2.45 -3.06 -3.39
CA ASN A 37 -2.15 -4.28 -2.65
C ASN A 37 -0.66 -4.42 -2.32
N ALA A 38 0.23 -4.11 -3.27
CA ALA A 38 1.68 -4.16 -3.03
C ALA A 38 2.12 -3.19 -1.93
N TYR A 39 1.50 -2.02 -1.82
CA TYR A 39 1.77 -1.09 -0.72
C TYR A 39 1.27 -1.63 0.63
N LEU A 40 0.09 -2.25 0.68
CA LEU A 40 -0.44 -2.87 1.90
C LEU A 40 0.40 -4.07 2.37
N GLU A 41 0.92 -4.87 1.44
CA GLU A 41 1.86 -5.97 1.74
C GLU A 41 3.15 -5.42 2.36
N ARG A 42 3.68 -4.30 1.85
CA ARG A 42 4.86 -3.63 2.42
C ARG A 42 4.61 -3.10 3.82
N MET A 43 3.43 -2.53 4.09
CA MET A 43 3.03 -2.12 5.44
C MET A 43 3.04 -3.31 6.40
N SER A 44 2.38 -4.39 6.00
CA SER A 44 2.27 -5.60 6.82
C SER A 44 3.66 -6.19 7.13
N ALA A 45 4.56 -6.20 6.15
CA ALA A 45 5.94 -6.65 6.33
C ALA A 45 6.72 -5.74 7.29
N ALA A 46 6.59 -4.43 7.16
CA ALA A 46 7.27 -3.46 8.04
C ALA A 46 6.76 -3.56 9.49
N GLU A 47 5.46 -3.75 9.69
CA GLU A 47 4.88 -3.99 11.02
C GLU A 47 5.39 -5.30 11.64
N ALA A 48 5.45 -6.38 10.86
CA ALA A 48 5.97 -7.67 11.32
C ALA A 48 7.46 -7.58 11.73
N GLN A 49 8.28 -6.86 10.97
CA GLN A 49 9.70 -6.67 11.29
C GLN A 49 9.92 -5.96 12.62
N GLN A 50 9.02 -5.04 13.00
CA GLN A 50 9.14 -4.30 14.27
C GLN A 50 8.75 -5.15 15.47
N GLN A 51 7.81 -6.08 15.28
CA GLN A 51 7.43 -7.04 16.31
C GLN A 51 8.53 -8.06 16.58
N THR A 52 9.33 -8.42 15.58
CA THR A 52 10.47 -9.35 15.75
C THR A 52 11.71 -8.72 16.38
N ASP A 53 11.86 -7.40 16.32
CA ASP A 53 13.03 -6.68 16.87
C ASP A 53 12.91 -6.42 18.40
N HIS A 54 11.73 -6.62 18.97
CA HIS A 54 11.44 -6.44 20.41
C HIS A 54 11.46 -7.77 21.20
N GLY A 55 12.12 -8.82 20.68
CA GLY A 55 12.18 -10.17 21.27
C GLY A 55 13.50 -10.51 21.93
#